data_AF-A0A7C2SKW5-F1
#
_entry.id   AF-A0A7C2SKW5-F1
#
_cell.length_a   1.000
_cell.length_b   1.000
_cell.length_c   1.000
_cell.angle_alpha   90.00
_cell.angle_beta   90.00
_cell.angle_gamma   90.00
#
_symmetry.space_group_name_H-M   'P 1'
#
loop_
_entity.id
_entity.type
_entity.pdbx_description
1 polymer ?
#
loop_
_entity_poly.entity_id
_entity_poly.type
_entity_poly.pdbx_seq_one_letter_code
_entity_poly.pdbx_strand_id
1 'polypeptide(L)'
;MIKEKNEIKRAVKVWATVSKLVSTIHTERHYNRAVKMLEQLIDEVNEKSDRVKESLIDTLGTLIKDYEDRNITEPKEDPIGVLKYLLEEQGLTQSDLNEIGSQGVVSEILNGKRQLNLRQVVALSKKFSVSPSVFIENI
;
A
#
# COMPACT_ATOMS: atom_id res chain seq x y z
N MET A 1 30.53 -9.67 26.31
CA MET A 1 31.81 -9.57 25.58
C MET A 1 32.26 -10.84 24.83
N ILE A 2 32.57 -11.98 25.46
CA ILE A 2 33.07 -13.18 24.71
C ILE A 2 31.94 -13.90 23.94
N LYS A 3 30.75 -14.02 24.53
CA LYS A 3 29.59 -14.68 23.91
C LYS A 3 29.08 -13.96 22.64
N GLU A 4 28.91 -12.64 22.70
CA GLU A 4 28.47 -11.81 21.56
C GLU A 4 29.46 -11.86 20.39
N LYS A 5 30.78 -11.85 20.67
CA LYS A 5 31.82 -12.03 19.64
C LYS A 5 31.69 -13.37 18.91
N ASN A 6 31.18 -14.41 19.57
CA ASN A 6 30.96 -15.72 18.95
C ASN A 6 29.67 -15.76 18.12
N GLU A 7 28.62 -15.07 18.54
CA GLU A 7 27.36 -14.97 17.79
C GLU A 7 27.54 -14.18 16.49
N ILE A 8 28.25 -13.05 16.52
CA ILE A 8 28.59 -12.28 15.31
C ILE A 8 29.38 -13.12 14.31
N LYS A 9 30.39 -13.86 14.77
CA LYS A 9 31.17 -14.76 13.89
C LYS A 9 30.30 -15.82 13.22
N ARG A 10 29.32 -16.38 13.94
CA ARG A 10 28.36 -17.34 13.38
C ARG A 10 27.46 -16.67 12.35
N ALA A 11 26.93 -15.49 12.64
CA ALA A 11 26.10 -14.73 11.72
C ALA A 11 26.85 -14.38 10.42
N VAL A 12 28.07 -13.85 10.51
CA VAL A 12 28.91 -13.51 9.35
C VAL A 12 29.17 -14.73 8.46
N LYS A 13 29.38 -15.92 9.05
CA LYS A 13 29.61 -17.16 8.30
C LYS A 13 28.42 -17.56 7.42
N VAL A 14 27.20 -17.31 7.89
CA VAL A 14 25.96 -17.63 7.14
C VAL A 14 25.41 -16.45 6.35
N TRP A 15 25.95 -15.24 6.56
CA TRP A 15 25.43 -14.01 5.98
C TRP A 15 25.39 -14.00 4.46
N ALA A 16 26.36 -14.64 3.78
CA ALA A 16 26.35 -14.74 2.32
C ALA A 16 25.11 -15.48 1.76
N THR A 17 24.52 -16.37 2.56
CA THR A 17 23.26 -17.06 2.22
C THR A 17 22.07 -16.18 2.61
N VAL A 18 22.07 -15.63 3.83
CA VAL A 18 20.96 -14.84 4.37
C VAL A 18 20.75 -13.53 3.58
N SER A 19 21.82 -12.83 3.22
CA SER A 19 21.77 -11.55 2.48
C SER A 19 21.17 -11.64 1.09
N LYS A 20 21.07 -12.84 0.50
CA LYS A 20 20.35 -13.03 -0.77
C LYS A 20 18.83 -12.95 -0.59
N LEU A 21 18.35 -13.21 0.62
CA LEU A 21 16.96 -13.20 1.01
C LEU A 21 16.60 -11.90 1.73
N VAL A 22 17.47 -11.42 2.62
CA VAL A 22 17.22 -10.26 3.48
C VAL A 22 18.41 -9.31 3.41
N SER A 23 18.26 -8.25 2.61
CA SER A 23 19.20 -7.14 2.52
C SER A 23 18.45 -5.84 2.21
N THR A 24 19.14 -4.71 2.35
CA THR A 24 18.62 -3.43 1.86
C THR A 24 18.18 -3.53 0.39
N ILE A 25 17.00 -2.99 0.11
CA ILE A 25 16.41 -3.03 -1.22
C ILE A 25 16.82 -1.75 -1.95
N HIS A 26 17.40 -1.92 -3.14
CA HIS A 26 17.95 -0.83 -3.95
C HIS A 26 17.41 -0.82 -5.38
N THR A 27 16.69 -1.85 -5.78
CA THR A 27 16.18 -2.01 -7.15
C THR A 27 14.77 -2.59 -7.11
N GLU A 28 13.98 -2.26 -8.12
CA GLU A 28 12.62 -2.79 -8.29
C GLU A 28 12.61 -4.33 -8.38
N ARG A 29 13.62 -4.92 -9.00
CA ARG A 29 13.76 -6.39 -9.05
C ARG A 29 13.96 -7.01 -7.68
N HIS A 30 14.71 -6.36 -6.78
CA HIS A 30 14.86 -6.81 -5.40
C HIS A 30 13.57 -6.61 -4.61
N TYR A 31 12.89 -5.48 -4.80
CA TYR A 31 11.59 -5.18 -4.22
C TYR A 31 10.55 -6.26 -4.54
N ASN A 32 10.33 -6.54 -5.83
CA ASN A 32 9.36 -7.55 -6.29
C ASN A 32 9.68 -8.95 -5.73
N ARG A 33 10.97 -9.28 -5.56
CA ARG A 33 11.38 -10.54 -4.92
C ARG A 33 11.04 -10.54 -3.43
N ALA A 34 11.31 -9.44 -2.73
CA ALA A 34 11.02 -9.30 -1.30
C ALA A 34 9.52 -9.41 -1.03
N VAL A 35 8.68 -8.73 -1.81
CA VAL A 35 7.21 -8.80 -1.72
C VAL A 35 6.73 -10.24 -1.90
N LYS A 36 7.18 -10.92 -2.97
CA LYS A 36 6.79 -12.31 -3.22
C LYS A 36 7.22 -13.27 -2.09
N MET A 37 8.38 -13.04 -1.47
CA MET A 37 8.82 -13.84 -0.32
C MET A 37 7.96 -13.57 0.91
N LEU A 38 7.58 -12.31 1.15
CA LEU A 38 6.69 -11.93 2.24
C LEU A 38 5.32 -12.62 2.11
N GLU A 39 4.73 -12.60 0.91
CA GLU A 39 3.47 -13.29 0.60
C GLU A 39 3.56 -14.79 0.90
N GLN A 40 4.61 -15.46 0.40
CA GLN A 40 4.84 -16.88 0.68
C GLN A 40 5.01 -17.18 2.17
N LEU A 41 5.71 -16.32 2.91
CA LEU A 41 5.91 -16.49 4.34
C LEU A 41 4.60 -16.35 5.11
N ILE A 42 3.74 -15.39 4.73
CA ILE A 42 2.41 -15.19 5.31
C ILE A 42 1.52 -16.40 5.06
N ASP A 43 1.49 -16.92 3.83
CA ASP A 43 0.71 -18.10 3.46
C ASP A 43 1.15 -19.38 4.21
N GLU A 44 2.41 -19.47 4.60
CA GLU A 44 2.97 -20.59 5.35
C GLU A 44 2.74 -20.51 6.87
N VAL A 45 2.24 -19.39 7.41
CA VAL A 45 1.96 -19.25 8.84
C VAL A 45 0.68 -20.03 9.20
N ASN A 46 0.83 -21.34 9.41
CA ASN A 46 -0.24 -22.20 9.92
C ASN A 46 -0.18 -22.30 11.45
N GLU A 47 -1.07 -21.57 12.14
CA GLU A 47 -1.62 -21.67 13.52
C GLU A 47 -0.70 -22.02 14.73
N LYS A 48 0.58 -22.35 14.55
CA LYS A 48 1.57 -22.51 15.61
C LYS A 48 2.61 -21.43 15.42
N SER A 49 2.54 -20.38 16.25
CA SER A 49 3.44 -19.22 16.29
C SER A 49 4.91 -19.64 16.14
N ASP A 50 5.42 -19.53 14.92
CA ASP A 50 6.83 -19.65 14.61
C ASP A 50 7.43 -18.25 14.71
N ARG A 51 7.87 -17.90 15.93
CA ARG A 51 8.47 -16.60 16.25
C ARG A 51 9.63 -16.22 15.31
N VAL A 52 10.30 -17.21 14.71
CA VAL A 52 11.39 -16.94 13.75
C VAL A 52 10.83 -16.47 12.41
N LYS A 53 9.74 -17.10 11.93
CA LYS A 53 9.02 -16.63 10.73
C LYS A 53 8.37 -15.27 10.95
N GLU A 54 7.73 -15.05 12.09
CA GLU A 54 7.15 -13.74 12.46
C GLU A 54 8.22 -12.63 12.40
N SER A 55 9.38 -12.85 13.04
CA SER A 55 10.48 -11.89 13.00
C SER A 55 11.02 -11.63 11.58
N LEU A 56 10.99 -12.64 10.70
CA LEU A 56 11.42 -12.49 9.30
C LEU A 56 10.40 -11.69 8.48
N ILE A 57 9.10 -11.94 8.68
CA ILE A 57 7.99 -11.18 8.08
C ILE A 57 8.12 -9.70 8.46
N ASP A 58 8.30 -9.39 9.74
CA ASP A 58 8.46 -8.03 10.24
C ASP A 58 9.67 -7.32 9.62
N THR A 59 10.79 -8.04 9.52
CA THR A 59 12.03 -7.52 8.93
C THR A 59 11.84 -7.22 7.44
N LEU A 60 11.23 -8.15 6.68
CA LEU A 60 10.97 -7.95 5.25
C LEU A 60 9.99 -6.80 5.02
N GLY A 61 8.91 -6.72 5.80
CA GLY A 61 7.94 -5.62 5.73
C GLY A 61 8.59 -4.26 5.96
N THR A 62 9.51 -4.17 6.93
CA THR A 62 10.27 -2.94 7.19
C THR A 62 11.16 -2.54 6.00
N LEU A 63 11.86 -3.50 5.39
CA LEU A 63 12.74 -3.25 4.23
C LEU A 63 11.96 -2.86 2.97
N ILE A 64 10.80 -3.49 2.77
CA ILE A 64 9.87 -3.18 1.68
C ILE A 64 9.39 -1.75 1.85
N LYS A 65 8.84 -1.40 3.02
CA LYS A 65 8.37 -0.05 3.33
C LYS A 65 9.44 1.01 3.12
N ASP A 66 10.66 0.79 3.62
CA ASP A 66 11.77 1.73 3.42
C ASP A 66 12.12 1.94 1.94
N TYR A 67 11.97 0.91 1.10
CA TYR A 67 12.12 1.09 -0.35
C TYR A 67 10.95 1.87 -0.96
N GLU A 68 9.71 1.56 -0.57
CA GLU A 68 8.51 2.25 -1.03
C GLU A 68 8.59 3.73 -0.70
N ASP A 69 8.82 4.10 0.56
CA ASP A 69 8.95 5.49 1.03
C ASP A 69 9.99 6.29 0.23
N ARG A 70 11.06 5.63 -0.26
CA ARG A 70 12.15 6.27 -1.03
C ARG A 70 11.90 6.32 -2.54
N ASN A 71 11.16 5.39 -3.11
CA ASN A 71 11.14 5.15 -4.57
C ASN A 71 9.73 5.12 -5.16
N ILE A 72 8.73 4.78 -4.36
CA ILE A 72 7.33 4.81 -4.75
C ILE A 72 6.78 6.09 -4.15
N THR A 73 6.56 7.09 -5.00
CA THR A 73 5.73 8.23 -4.58
C THR A 73 4.38 7.64 -4.20
N GLU A 74 3.95 7.84 -2.95
CA GLU A 74 2.53 7.61 -2.59
C GLU A 74 1.72 8.19 -3.74
N PRO A 75 0.78 7.44 -4.34
CA PRO A 75 0.00 7.98 -5.44
C PRO A 75 -0.51 9.32 -4.95
N LYS A 76 -0.12 10.40 -5.64
CA LYS A 76 -0.75 11.71 -5.43
C LYS A 76 -2.21 11.40 -5.34
N GLU A 77 -2.82 11.75 -4.20
CA GLU A 77 -4.20 11.40 -3.92
C GLU A 77 -4.98 11.62 -5.22
N ASP A 78 -5.54 10.54 -5.76
CA ASP A 78 -6.34 10.59 -6.98
C ASP A 78 -7.79 10.46 -6.53
N PRO A 79 -8.43 11.55 -6.05
CA PRO A 79 -9.84 11.55 -5.70
C PRO A 79 -10.73 10.92 -6.76
N ILE A 80 -10.36 11.07 -8.03
CA ILE A 80 -11.13 10.56 -9.16
C ILE A 80 -10.92 9.07 -9.33
N GLY A 81 -9.70 8.57 -9.18
CA GLY A 81 -9.36 7.15 -9.13
C GLY A 81 -10.08 6.45 -7.97
N VAL A 82 -10.05 7.04 -6.77
CA VAL A 82 -10.78 6.55 -5.60
C VAL A 82 -12.28 6.50 -5.88
N LEU A 83 -12.85 7.56 -6.45
CA LEU A 83 -14.27 7.58 -6.82
C LEU A 83 -14.63 6.49 -7.84
N LYS A 84 -13.80 6.27 -8.86
CA LYS A 84 -14.01 5.22 -9.86
C LYS A 84 -13.97 3.83 -9.24
N TYR A 85 -12.99 3.59 -8.37
CA TYR A 85 -12.87 2.32 -7.63
C TYR A 85 -14.12 2.06 -6.79
N LEU A 86 -14.59 3.05 -6.03
CA LEU A 86 -15.78 2.92 -5.18
C LEU A 86 -17.07 2.69 -5.99
N LEU A 87 -17.18 3.27 -7.18
CA LEU A 87 -18.29 2.97 -8.11
C LEU A 87 -18.25 1.52 -8.57
N GLU A 88 -17.07 1.03 -8.98
CA GLU A 88 -16.89 -0.35 -9.43
C GLU A 88 -17.16 -1.37 -8.30
N GLU A 89 -16.60 -1.13 -7.11
CA GLU A 89 -16.77 -1.99 -5.93
C GLU A 89 -18.24 -2.13 -5.52
N GLN A 90 -19.02 -1.05 -5.63
CA GLN A 90 -20.44 -1.04 -5.27
C GLN A 90 -21.40 -1.31 -6.45
N GLY A 91 -20.86 -1.60 -7.65
CA GLY A 91 -21.66 -1.83 -8.87
C GLY A 91 -22.48 -0.61 -9.31
N LEU A 92 -22.02 0.60 -8.96
CA LEU A 92 -22.66 1.86 -9.28
C LEU A 92 -22.11 2.47 -10.56
N THR A 93 -22.92 3.31 -11.18
CA THR A 93 -22.59 4.05 -12.39
C THR A 93 -22.58 5.55 -12.12
N GLN A 94 -22.07 6.34 -13.07
CA GLN A 94 -22.17 7.81 -13.00
C GLN A 94 -23.62 8.32 -12.88
N SER A 95 -24.62 7.54 -13.37
CA SER A 95 -26.05 7.83 -13.20
C SER A 95 -26.49 7.87 -11.74
N ASP A 96 -25.76 7.16 -10.88
CA ASP A 96 -26.12 7.00 -9.48
C ASP A 96 -25.57 8.13 -8.60
N LEU A 97 -24.73 9.02 -9.13
CA LEU A 97 -24.08 10.14 -8.41
C LEU A 97 -24.89 11.44 -8.42
N ASN A 98 -26.20 11.35 -8.16
CA ASN A 98 -27.11 12.50 -8.23
C ASN A 98 -26.79 13.60 -7.19
N GLU A 99 -26.20 13.23 -6.05
CA GLU A 99 -25.74 14.16 -5.02
C GLU A 99 -24.59 15.08 -5.47
N ILE A 100 -23.90 14.74 -6.55
CA ILE A 100 -22.74 15.48 -7.05
C ILE A 100 -23.17 16.57 -8.04
N GLY A 101 -24.18 16.30 -8.87
CA GLY A 101 -24.70 17.25 -9.83
C GLY A 101 -25.42 16.54 -10.98
N SER A 102 -25.61 17.27 -12.09
CA SER A 102 -26.14 16.67 -13.31
C SER A 102 -25.17 15.64 -13.90
N GLN A 103 -25.66 14.77 -14.79
CA GLN A 103 -24.83 13.77 -15.48
C GLN A 103 -23.62 14.38 -16.21
N GLY A 104 -23.77 15.58 -16.77
CA GLY A 104 -22.65 16.32 -17.38
C GLY A 104 -21.58 16.69 -16.36
N VAL A 105 -21.98 17.18 -15.17
CA VAL A 105 -21.05 17.53 -14.09
C VAL A 105 -20.31 16.30 -13.57
N VAL A 106 -21.01 15.18 -13.37
CA VAL A 106 -20.40 13.93 -12.94
C VAL A 106 -19.38 13.45 -13.97
N SER A 107 -19.74 13.48 -15.26
CA SER A 107 -18.84 13.10 -16.35
C SER A 107 -17.60 13.99 -16.42
N GLU A 108 -17.74 15.31 -16.26
CA GLU A 108 -16.59 16.23 -16.22
C GLU A 108 -15.65 15.92 -15.06
N ILE A 109 -16.18 15.57 -13.89
CA ILE A 109 -15.40 15.19 -12.71
C ILE A 109 -14.66 13.86 -12.95
N LEU A 110 -15.37 12.82 -13.40
CA LEU A 110 -14.76 11.51 -13.66
C LEU A 110 -13.69 11.53 -14.78
N ASN A 111 -13.76 12.52 -15.66
CA ASN A 111 -12.76 12.75 -16.72
C ASN A 111 -11.67 13.76 -16.33
N GLY A 112 -11.65 14.25 -15.07
CA GLY A 112 -10.64 15.19 -14.58
C GLY A 112 -10.74 16.60 -15.17
N LYS A 113 -11.83 16.93 -15.87
CA LYS A 113 -12.08 18.28 -16.42
C LYS A 113 -12.55 19.25 -15.34
N ARG A 114 -13.01 18.72 -14.21
CA ARG A 114 -13.54 19.49 -13.08
C ARG A 114 -13.14 18.85 -11.76
N GLN A 115 -12.66 19.66 -10.82
CA GLN A 115 -12.38 19.21 -9.46
C GLN A 115 -13.66 19.08 -8.62
N LEU A 116 -13.62 18.15 -7.67
CA LEU A 116 -14.64 18.05 -6.62
C LEU A 116 -14.61 19.29 -5.73
N ASN A 117 -15.77 19.84 -5.41
CA ASN A 117 -15.88 20.87 -4.37
C ASN A 117 -16.20 20.23 -3.00
N LEU A 118 -16.01 21.01 -1.93
CA LEU A 118 -16.22 20.53 -0.56
C LEU A 118 -17.62 19.95 -0.31
N ARG A 119 -18.67 20.53 -0.91
CA ARG A 119 -20.04 20.01 -0.78
C ARG A 119 -20.15 18.61 -1.38
N GLN A 120 -19.55 18.39 -2.54
CA GLN A 120 -19.52 17.09 -3.23
C GLN A 120 -18.68 16.08 -2.45
N VAL A 121 -17.51 16.47 -1.95
CA VAL A 121 -16.65 15.64 -1.10
C VAL A 121 -17.43 15.12 0.11
N VAL A 122 -18.13 15.99 0.83
CA VAL A 122 -18.94 15.59 1.99
C VAL A 122 -20.08 14.64 1.60
N ALA A 123 -20.69 14.83 0.42
CA ALA A 123 -21.74 13.96 -0.07
C ALA A 123 -21.21 12.56 -0.43
N LEU A 124 -20.08 12.48 -1.15
CA LEU A 124 -19.42 11.22 -1.50
C LEU A 124 -18.97 10.46 -0.25
N SER A 125 -18.38 11.17 0.72
CA SER A 125 -17.92 10.58 1.98
C SER A 125 -19.06 9.89 2.72
N LYS A 126 -20.23 10.52 2.77
CA LYS A 126 -21.44 9.94 3.38
C LYS A 126 -21.96 8.74 2.61
N LYS A 127 -21.96 8.80 1.27
CA LYS A 127 -22.46 7.71 0.43
C LYS A 127 -21.61 6.44 0.54
N PHE A 128 -20.29 6.61 0.43
CA PHE A 128 -19.35 5.51 0.44
C PHE A 128 -18.88 5.12 1.84
N SER A 129 -19.28 5.87 2.87
CA SER A 129 -18.86 5.65 4.26
C SER A 129 -17.33 5.68 4.43
N VAL A 130 -16.67 6.62 3.75
CA VAL A 130 -15.21 6.83 3.79
C VAL A 130 -14.86 8.22 4.32
N SER A 131 -13.60 8.40 4.75
CA SER A 131 -13.09 9.70 5.19
C SER A 131 -13.11 10.73 4.05
N PRO A 132 -13.53 11.99 4.26
CA PRO A 132 -13.43 13.05 3.26
C PRO A 132 -12.04 13.28 2.69
N SER A 133 -10.99 12.96 3.45
CA SER A 133 -9.60 13.12 3.02
C SER A 133 -9.28 12.35 1.75
N VAL A 134 -9.94 11.22 1.48
CA VAL A 134 -9.68 10.41 0.27
C VAL A 134 -10.11 11.09 -1.04
N PHE A 135 -10.90 12.16 -0.94
CA PHE A 135 -11.40 12.92 -2.09
C PHE A 135 -10.82 14.34 -2.20
N ILE A 136 -9.81 14.66 -1.37
CA ILE A 136 -9.12 15.94 -1.38
C ILE A 136 -7.76 15.71 -2.02
N GLU A 137 -7.33 16.58 -2.93
CA GLU A 137 -5.92 16.64 -3.33
C GLU A 137 -5.18 17.44 -2.25
N ASN A 138 -4.20 16.86 -1.56
CA ASN A 138 -3.32 17.62 -0.68
C ASN A 138 -2.62 18.74 -1.47
N ILE A 139 -2.90 19.99 -1.08
CA ILE A 139 -2.31 21.23 -1.63
C ILE A 139 -0.86 21.36 -1.18
#